data_AF-A0A959SRG7-F1
#
_entry.id   AF-A0A959SRG7-F1
#
_cell.length_a   1.000
_cell.length_b   1.000
_cell.length_c   1.000
_cell.angle_alpha   90.00
_cell.angle_beta   90.00
_cell.angle_gamma   90.00
#
_symmetry.space_group_name_H-M   'P 1'
#
loop_
_entity.id
_entity.type
_entity.pdbx_description
1 polymer ?
#
loop_
_entity_poly.entity_id
_entity_poly.type
_entity_poly.pdbx_seq_one_letter_code
_entity_poly.pdbx_strand_id
1 'polypeptide(L)'
;ATMEILACTNSVPVAAFRLKGEETFGVQFHPEVFHSTDGLQLLRNFVIGICGCPADHTPKAFVEETVDSLRAQLGNDQVVLALSGGVDSSVAAMLLHRAIGDRLHCIFVDNGLLRKGEFNAVLESYRHMGLNIKGIDARGKFYSALAGLEDPEAKRKAIGRTFIEVFDEEAKRIQGVKWLGQGTIYPDVIESVSVHGPSVTIKSHHNVGGLPERMNLKVVEPLRSLFKDEVRRVGKTLGLDPAILGRHPFPGPGLAIRILGEITAAKVAVLQEVDHIFIQGLRDAGLYDQVWQAGAILLPVRSVGVMGDERTYENAVALRAVSSTDGMTADWCHLPYEFLARISNDIINKVRGVNRVVYDISSKPPATIEWE
;
A
#
# COMPACT_ATOMS: atom_id res chain seq x y z
N ALA A 1 -47.48 9.71 0.05
CA ALA A 1 -47.36 8.25 0.04
C ALA A 1 -47.69 7.69 1.42
N THR A 2 -48.37 6.54 1.51
CA THR A 2 -48.63 5.87 2.80
C THR A 2 -47.37 5.08 3.20
N MET A 3 -46.82 5.35 4.38
CA MET A 3 -45.62 4.67 4.88
C MET A 3 -45.99 3.32 5.52
N GLU A 4 -45.20 2.28 5.25
CA GLU A 4 -45.26 0.98 5.93
C GLU A 4 -43.99 0.78 6.75
N ILE A 5 -44.17 0.52 8.05
CA ILE A 5 -43.06 0.29 8.98
C ILE A 5 -42.59 -1.16 8.82
N LEU A 6 -41.29 -1.34 8.58
CA LEU A 6 -40.65 -2.64 8.38
C LEU A 6 -39.85 -3.10 9.60
N ALA A 7 -39.31 -2.16 10.38
CA ALA A 7 -38.57 -2.45 11.60
C ALA A 7 -38.71 -1.33 12.64
N CYS A 8 -38.58 -1.71 13.91
CA CYS A 8 -38.52 -0.81 15.06
C CYS A 8 -37.47 -1.28 16.07
N THR A 9 -37.10 -0.39 16.98
CA THR A 9 -36.31 -0.72 18.18
C THR A 9 -37.02 -0.17 19.41
N ASN A 10 -36.51 -0.48 20.61
CA ASN A 10 -37.07 0.04 21.86
C ASN A 10 -37.07 1.58 21.95
N SER A 11 -36.14 2.25 21.27
CA SER A 11 -36.00 3.72 21.28
C SER A 11 -36.34 4.39 19.94
N VAL A 12 -36.41 3.62 18.85
CA VAL A 12 -36.68 4.14 17.50
C VAL A 12 -37.92 3.44 16.93
N PRO A 13 -39.10 4.09 16.98
CA PRO A 13 -40.36 3.50 16.52
C PRO A 13 -40.39 3.17 15.02
N VAL A 14 -39.59 3.88 14.21
CA VAL A 14 -39.47 3.66 12.76
C VAL A 14 -37.99 3.53 12.41
N ALA A 15 -37.45 2.32 12.56
CA ALA A 15 -36.04 2.03 12.26
C ALA A 15 -35.83 1.68 10.77
N ALA A 16 -36.86 1.13 10.11
CA ALA A 16 -36.90 0.95 8.67
C ALA A 16 -38.34 1.09 8.14
N PHE A 17 -38.50 1.63 6.94
CA PHE A 17 -39.79 1.79 6.29
C PHE A 17 -39.71 1.59 4.77
N ARG A 18 -40.87 1.37 4.15
CA ARG A 18 -41.07 1.54 2.71
C ARG A 18 -42.26 2.44 2.42
N LEU A 19 -42.23 3.15 1.29
CA LEU A 19 -43.38 3.92 0.81
C LEU A 19 -44.29 3.01 -0.02
N LYS A 20 -45.57 2.90 0.33
CA LYS A 20 -46.54 2.12 -0.46
C LYS A 20 -46.75 2.77 -1.82
N GLY A 21 -46.65 1.95 -2.87
CA GLY A 21 -46.81 2.39 -4.27
C GLY A 21 -45.51 2.85 -4.93
N GLU A 22 -44.38 2.83 -4.21
CA GLU A 22 -43.05 3.19 -4.71
C GLU A 22 -42.02 2.15 -4.26
N GLU A 23 -40.89 2.06 -4.97
CA GLU A 23 -39.73 1.25 -4.55
C GLU A 23 -38.76 2.06 -3.69
N THR A 24 -39.32 2.88 -2.79
CA THR A 24 -38.56 3.75 -1.89
C THR A 24 -38.46 3.10 -0.52
N PHE A 25 -37.24 2.84 -0.07
CA PHE A 25 -36.91 2.24 1.22
C PHE A 25 -36.04 3.20 2.04
N GLY A 26 -36.24 3.21 3.35
CA GLY A 26 -35.42 3.99 4.28
C GLY A 26 -35.02 3.16 5.49
N VAL A 27 -33.77 3.32 5.92
CA VAL A 27 -33.22 2.74 7.15
C VAL A 27 -32.56 3.84 7.98
N GLN A 28 -32.69 3.77 9.30
CA GLN A 28 -32.12 4.75 10.22
C GLN A 28 -30.72 4.35 10.75
N PHE A 29 -30.21 3.21 10.30
CA PHE A 29 -28.89 2.67 10.60
C PHE A 29 -28.07 2.51 9.32
N HIS A 30 -26.77 2.26 9.48
CA HIS A 30 -25.83 2.13 8.37
C HIS A 30 -25.64 0.64 7.99
N PRO A 31 -26.30 0.10 6.95
CA PRO A 31 -26.09 -1.29 6.53
C PRO A 31 -24.71 -1.56 5.92
N GLU A 32 -23.95 -0.52 5.58
CA GLU A 32 -22.63 -0.60 4.97
C GLU A 32 -21.50 -0.85 5.98
N VAL A 33 -21.72 -0.61 7.28
CA VAL A 33 -20.66 -0.75 8.30
C VAL A 33 -20.59 -2.17 8.85
N PHE A 34 -19.37 -2.61 9.22
CA PHE A 34 -19.11 -3.93 9.78
C PHE A 34 -19.92 -4.25 11.05
N HIS A 35 -20.32 -3.24 11.82
CA HIS A 35 -21.14 -3.41 13.02
C HIS A 35 -22.57 -3.89 12.73
N SER A 36 -23.07 -3.68 11.50
CA SER A 36 -24.37 -4.18 11.06
C SER A 36 -24.21 -5.62 10.56
N THR A 37 -24.44 -6.60 11.45
CA THR A 37 -24.17 -8.03 11.21
C THR A 37 -24.80 -8.57 9.91
N ASP A 38 -26.01 -8.13 9.58
CA ASP A 38 -26.75 -8.51 8.37
C ASP A 38 -26.81 -7.39 7.32
N GLY A 39 -25.99 -6.34 7.47
CA GLY A 39 -26.00 -5.16 6.60
C GLY A 39 -25.71 -5.51 5.14
N LEU A 40 -24.73 -6.38 4.89
CA LEU A 40 -24.42 -6.86 3.54
C LEU A 40 -25.58 -7.64 2.90
N GLN A 41 -26.33 -8.42 3.69
CA GLN A 41 -27.51 -9.14 3.21
C GLN A 41 -28.62 -8.16 2.80
N LEU A 42 -28.82 -7.08 3.58
CA LEU A 42 -29.79 -6.04 3.28
C LEU A 42 -29.43 -5.31 1.97
N LEU A 43 -28.18 -4.91 1.81
CA LEU A 43 -27.69 -4.30 0.57
C LEU A 43 -27.80 -5.24 -0.63
N ARG A 44 -27.49 -6.53 -0.45
CA ARG A 44 -27.64 -7.55 -1.50
C ARG A 44 -29.09 -7.70 -1.94
N ASN A 45 -30.03 -7.75 -0.98
CA ASN A 45 -31.46 -7.84 -1.27
C ASN A 45 -31.93 -6.62 -2.06
N PHE A 46 -31.42 -5.43 -1.73
CA PHE A 46 -31.76 -4.21 -2.46
C PHE A 46 -31.20 -4.23 -3.89
N VAL A 47 -29.90 -4.43 -4.06
CA VAL A 47 -29.24 -4.35 -5.37
C VAL A 47 -29.67 -5.48 -6.31
N ILE A 48 -29.65 -6.74 -5.85
CA ILE A 48 -29.95 -7.90 -6.70
C ILE A 48 -31.45 -8.17 -6.74
N GLY A 49 -32.11 -8.12 -5.60
CA GLY A 49 -33.52 -8.50 -5.47
C GLY A 49 -34.47 -7.40 -5.95
N ILE A 50 -34.36 -6.20 -5.38
CA ILE A 50 -35.28 -5.09 -5.64
C ILE A 50 -34.93 -4.39 -6.95
N CYS A 51 -33.68 -3.93 -7.11
CA CYS A 51 -33.26 -3.24 -8.33
C CYS A 51 -33.07 -4.19 -9.53
N GLY A 52 -33.04 -5.51 -9.29
CA GLY A 52 -32.87 -6.50 -10.35
C GLY A 52 -31.50 -6.46 -11.02
N CYS A 53 -30.48 -5.87 -10.38
CA CYS A 53 -29.15 -5.78 -10.97
C CYS A 53 -28.52 -7.19 -11.07
N PRO A 54 -28.06 -7.61 -12.26
CA PRO A 54 -27.38 -8.89 -12.41
C PRO A 54 -26.07 -8.90 -11.60
N ALA A 55 -25.74 -10.07 -11.03
CA ALA A 55 -24.48 -10.27 -10.32
C ALA A 55 -23.35 -10.69 -11.28
N ASP A 56 -23.26 -10.02 -12.43
CA ASP A 56 -22.31 -10.31 -13.51
C ASP A 56 -20.97 -9.57 -13.34
N HIS A 57 -20.92 -8.57 -12.47
CA HIS A 57 -19.69 -7.88 -12.08
C HIS A 57 -18.77 -8.78 -11.23
N THR A 58 -18.07 -9.69 -11.90
CA THR A 58 -17.11 -10.62 -11.30
C THR A 58 -15.68 -10.19 -11.61
N PRO A 59 -14.68 -10.53 -10.78
CA PRO A 59 -13.27 -10.23 -11.07
C PRO A 59 -12.80 -10.75 -12.43
N LYS A 60 -13.37 -11.87 -12.90
CA LYS A 60 -13.07 -12.43 -14.22
C LYS A 60 -13.63 -11.56 -15.35
N ALA A 61 -14.91 -11.21 -15.28
CA ALA A 61 -15.54 -10.32 -16.26
C ALA A 61 -14.80 -8.97 -16.32
N PHE A 62 -14.47 -8.40 -15.16
CA PHE A 62 -13.68 -7.18 -15.06
C PHE A 62 -12.33 -7.29 -15.78
N VAL A 63 -11.58 -8.38 -15.57
CA VAL A 63 -10.29 -8.61 -16.26
C VAL A 63 -10.48 -8.66 -17.77
N GLU A 64 -11.48 -9.39 -18.27
CA GLU A 64 -11.73 -9.55 -19.71
C GLU A 64 -12.11 -8.20 -20.35
N GLU A 65 -13.10 -7.51 -19.78
CA GLU A 65 -13.56 -6.20 -20.25
C GLU A 65 -12.46 -5.14 -20.21
N THR A 66 -11.69 -5.10 -19.11
CA THR A 66 -10.60 -4.13 -18.95
C THR A 66 -9.49 -4.39 -19.96
N VAL A 67 -9.12 -5.67 -20.18
CA VAL A 67 -8.09 -6.02 -21.17
C VAL A 67 -8.50 -5.63 -22.58
N ASP A 68 -9.76 -5.84 -22.96
CA ASP A 68 -10.24 -5.46 -24.29
C ASP A 68 -10.35 -3.94 -24.46
N SER A 69 -10.79 -3.23 -23.41
CA SER A 69 -10.80 -1.77 -23.39
C SER A 69 -9.37 -1.20 -23.52
N LEU A 70 -8.41 -1.76 -22.79
CA LEU A 70 -6.99 -1.37 -22.88
C LEU A 70 -6.42 -1.61 -24.27
N ARG A 71 -6.74 -2.74 -24.92
CA ARG A 71 -6.32 -3.01 -26.31
C ARG A 71 -6.84 -1.95 -27.27
N ALA A 72 -8.13 -1.61 -27.17
CA ALA A 72 -8.75 -0.60 -28.02
C ALA A 72 -8.17 0.79 -27.77
N GLN A 73 -7.96 1.17 -26.51
CA GLN A 73 -7.43 2.47 -26.12
C GLN A 73 -5.95 2.66 -26.52
N LEU A 74 -5.13 1.64 -26.29
CA LEU A 74 -3.66 1.74 -26.46
C LEU A 74 -3.23 1.41 -27.90
N GLY A 75 -4.04 0.67 -28.66
CA GLY A 75 -3.77 0.35 -30.05
C GLY A 75 -2.40 -0.29 -30.24
N ASN A 76 -1.49 0.40 -30.94
CA ASN A 76 -0.10 -0.02 -31.17
C ASN A 76 0.96 0.77 -30.40
N ASP A 77 0.53 1.58 -29.44
CA ASP A 77 1.43 2.42 -28.68
C ASP A 77 2.18 1.64 -27.60
N GLN A 78 3.35 2.17 -27.22
CA GLN A 78 4.12 1.65 -26.09
C GLN A 78 3.74 2.35 -24.78
N VAL A 79 3.75 1.57 -23.70
CA VAL A 79 3.39 2.02 -22.36
C VAL A 79 4.60 1.83 -21.45
N VAL A 80 4.95 2.85 -20.66
CA VAL A 80 5.91 2.72 -19.55
C VAL A 80 5.15 2.69 -18.23
N LEU A 81 5.57 1.83 -17.30
CA LEU A 81 4.96 1.70 -15.97
C LEU A 81 6.07 1.67 -14.91
N ALA A 82 5.91 2.50 -13.87
CA ALA A 82 6.69 2.40 -12.65
C ALA A 82 6.16 1.24 -11.78
N LEU A 83 7.00 0.23 -11.55
CA LEU A 83 6.71 -0.80 -10.56
C LEU A 83 7.22 -0.36 -9.19
N SER A 84 6.43 -0.59 -8.14
CA SER A 84 6.84 -0.30 -6.76
C SER A 84 7.11 -1.55 -5.93
N GLY A 85 6.80 -2.75 -6.47
CA GLY A 85 6.77 -3.99 -5.67
C GLY A 85 5.48 -4.17 -4.87
N GLY A 86 4.59 -3.17 -4.88
CA GLY A 86 3.28 -3.20 -4.24
C GLY A 86 2.21 -3.89 -5.09
N VAL A 87 1.11 -4.28 -4.43
CA VAL A 87 -0.02 -5.01 -5.04
C VAL A 87 -0.58 -4.26 -6.25
N ASP A 88 -0.89 -2.96 -6.13
CA ASP A 88 -1.61 -2.23 -7.17
C ASP A 88 -0.79 -2.10 -8.45
N SER A 89 0.49 -1.70 -8.33
CA SER A 89 1.40 -1.63 -9.49
C SER A 89 1.58 -2.99 -10.17
N SER A 90 1.58 -4.08 -9.39
CA SER A 90 1.71 -5.45 -9.93
C SER A 90 0.47 -5.88 -10.69
N VAL A 91 -0.73 -5.62 -10.16
CA VAL A 91 -2.00 -5.95 -10.83
C VAL A 91 -2.18 -5.11 -12.08
N ALA A 92 -1.87 -3.81 -12.02
CA ALA A 92 -1.90 -2.93 -13.19
C ALA A 92 -0.93 -3.40 -14.28
N ALA A 93 0.30 -3.81 -13.90
CA ALA A 93 1.27 -4.38 -14.84
C ALA A 93 0.73 -5.63 -15.53
N MET A 94 0.09 -6.53 -14.78
CA MET A 94 -0.44 -7.77 -15.34
C MET A 94 -1.64 -7.54 -16.27
N LEU A 95 -2.53 -6.58 -15.96
CA LEU A 95 -3.60 -6.18 -16.86
C LEU A 95 -3.06 -5.59 -18.16
N LEU A 96 -2.10 -4.66 -18.05
CA LEU A 96 -1.45 -4.06 -19.22
C LEU A 96 -0.70 -5.11 -20.03
N HIS A 97 0.07 -6.00 -19.39
CA HIS A 97 0.80 -7.06 -20.08
C HIS A 97 -0.14 -8.03 -20.82
N ARG A 98 -1.26 -8.40 -20.21
CA ARG A 98 -2.28 -9.24 -20.88
C ARG A 98 -2.95 -8.52 -22.06
N ALA A 99 -3.04 -7.19 -22.01
CA ALA A 99 -3.58 -6.38 -23.10
C ALA A 99 -2.58 -6.18 -24.25
N ILE A 100 -1.33 -5.82 -23.97
CA ILE A 100 -0.38 -5.30 -24.97
C ILE A 100 0.97 -6.04 -25.05
N GLY A 101 1.18 -7.09 -24.23
CA GLY A 101 2.37 -7.93 -24.26
C GLY A 101 3.68 -7.15 -24.02
N ASP A 102 4.65 -7.37 -24.91
CA ASP A 102 6.02 -6.83 -24.81
C ASP A 102 6.12 -5.31 -24.99
N ARG A 103 5.03 -4.66 -25.42
CA ARG A 103 4.94 -3.19 -25.55
C ARG A 103 4.75 -2.47 -24.21
N LEU A 104 4.52 -3.24 -23.14
CA LEU A 104 4.61 -2.74 -21.77
C LEU A 104 6.06 -2.77 -21.33
N HIS A 105 6.60 -1.63 -20.92
CA HIS A 105 7.93 -1.50 -20.34
C HIS A 105 7.82 -1.15 -18.87
N CYS A 106 8.24 -2.05 -18.00
CA CYS A 106 8.23 -1.85 -16.56
C CYS A 106 9.60 -1.37 -16.07
N ILE A 107 9.62 -0.32 -15.27
CA ILE A 107 10.83 0.19 -14.62
C ILE A 107 10.68 0.00 -13.12
N PHE A 108 11.65 -0.67 -12.50
CA PHE A 108 11.70 -0.85 -11.06
C PHE A 108 12.98 -0.22 -10.51
N VAL A 109 12.83 0.81 -9.68
CA VAL A 109 13.94 1.62 -9.17
C VAL A 109 14.28 1.18 -7.75
N ASP A 110 15.52 0.73 -7.54
CA ASP A 110 16.09 0.58 -6.19
C ASP A 110 16.50 1.96 -5.68
N ASN A 111 15.66 2.50 -4.79
CA ASN A 111 15.93 3.77 -4.12
C ASN A 111 16.83 3.62 -2.88
N GLY A 112 17.24 2.39 -2.54
CA GLY A 112 18.05 2.11 -1.36
C GLY A 112 17.29 2.19 -0.05
N LEU A 113 15.96 2.26 -0.09
CA LEU A 113 15.08 2.39 1.06
C LEU A 113 14.03 1.26 1.10
N LEU A 114 14.25 0.20 0.33
CA LEU A 114 13.44 -1.02 0.36
C LEU A 114 13.86 -1.93 1.52
N ARG A 115 13.08 -2.99 1.79
CA ARG A 115 13.45 -4.00 2.80
C ARG A 115 14.62 -4.86 2.34
N LYS A 116 15.24 -5.57 3.28
CA LYS A 116 16.38 -6.47 3.01
C LYS A 116 16.04 -7.46 1.89
N GLY A 117 16.83 -7.44 0.81
CA GLY A 117 16.69 -8.35 -0.33
C GLY A 117 15.44 -8.14 -1.19
N GLU A 118 14.60 -7.14 -0.89
CA GLU A 118 13.32 -6.94 -1.55
C GLU A 118 13.47 -6.64 -3.04
N PHE A 119 14.45 -5.81 -3.41
CA PHE A 119 14.68 -5.43 -4.80
C PHE A 119 14.89 -6.67 -5.70
N ASN A 120 15.80 -7.56 -5.30
CA ASN A 120 16.11 -8.76 -6.07
C ASN A 120 14.93 -9.73 -6.09
N ALA A 121 14.29 -9.96 -4.94
CA ALA A 121 13.15 -10.87 -4.85
C ALA A 121 11.96 -10.41 -5.71
N VAL A 122 11.68 -9.10 -5.71
CA VAL A 122 10.63 -8.51 -6.54
C VAL A 122 10.96 -8.59 -8.02
N LEU A 123 12.20 -8.24 -8.40
CA LEU A 123 12.66 -8.28 -9.78
C LEU A 123 12.62 -9.71 -10.35
N GLU A 124 13.01 -10.72 -9.57
CA GLU A 124 12.92 -12.13 -9.94
C GLU A 124 11.48 -12.59 -10.12
N SER A 125 10.60 -12.24 -9.17
CA SER A 125 9.16 -12.55 -9.26
C SER A 125 8.51 -11.98 -10.54
N TYR A 126 8.81 -10.72 -10.89
CA TYR A 126 8.30 -10.10 -12.12
C TYR A 126 8.84 -10.74 -13.40
N ARG A 127 10.09 -11.21 -13.41
CA ARG A 127 10.64 -11.95 -14.56
C ARG A 127 9.91 -13.27 -14.78
N HIS A 128 9.57 -14.00 -13.70
CA HIS A 128 8.78 -15.23 -13.81
C HIS A 128 7.36 -14.99 -14.34
N MET A 129 6.81 -13.78 -14.17
CA MET A 129 5.53 -13.38 -14.75
C MET A 129 5.59 -12.99 -16.24
N GLY A 130 6.78 -13.01 -16.87
CA GLY A 130 6.95 -12.63 -18.28
C GLY A 130 6.94 -11.12 -18.54
N LEU A 131 7.00 -10.29 -17.49
CA LEU A 131 7.02 -8.84 -17.65
C LEU A 131 8.37 -8.36 -18.21
N ASN A 132 8.31 -7.45 -19.19
CA ASN A 132 9.48 -6.74 -19.68
C ASN A 132 9.92 -5.69 -18.65
N ILE A 133 10.73 -6.11 -17.69
CA ILE A 133 11.14 -5.33 -16.52
C ILE A 133 12.63 -4.95 -16.56
N LYS A 134 12.90 -3.67 -16.30
CA LYS A 134 14.24 -3.13 -16.11
C LYS A 134 14.42 -2.69 -14.66
N GLY A 135 15.33 -3.37 -13.95
CA GLY A 135 15.78 -2.97 -12.62
C GLY A 135 16.86 -1.89 -12.70
N ILE A 136 16.72 -0.82 -11.91
CA ILE A 136 17.61 0.34 -11.90
C ILE A 136 18.17 0.54 -10.50
N ASP A 137 19.48 0.43 -10.33
CA ASP A 137 20.14 0.78 -9.07
C ASP A 137 20.35 2.30 -9.01
N ALA A 138 19.57 2.98 -8.17
CA ALA A 138 19.65 4.42 -7.96
C ALA A 138 20.05 4.80 -6.52
N ARG A 139 20.49 3.84 -5.70
CA ARG A 139 20.75 4.02 -4.27
C ARG A 139 21.63 5.23 -3.96
N GLY A 140 22.71 5.39 -4.72
CA GLY A 140 23.62 6.53 -4.59
C GLY A 140 22.93 7.88 -4.78
N LYS A 141 22.08 8.01 -5.80
CA LYS A 141 21.34 9.27 -6.08
C LYS A 141 20.39 9.62 -4.93
N PHE A 142 19.68 8.63 -4.40
CA PHE A 142 18.75 8.85 -3.27
C PHE A 142 19.48 9.21 -1.98
N TYR A 143 20.57 8.52 -1.63
CA TYR A 143 21.36 8.87 -0.45
C TYR A 143 21.99 10.26 -0.56
N SER A 144 22.48 10.65 -1.74
CA SER A 144 22.96 12.03 -1.96
C SER A 144 21.84 13.06 -1.82
N ALA A 145 20.63 12.77 -2.30
CA ALA A 145 19.49 13.68 -2.18
C ALA A 145 18.95 13.81 -0.75
N LEU A 146 19.17 12.79 0.09
CA LEU A 146 18.72 12.73 1.49
C LEU A 146 19.77 13.21 2.51
N ALA A 147 21.01 13.40 2.08
CA ALA A 147 22.11 13.79 2.97
C ALA A 147 21.78 15.09 3.72
N GLY A 148 21.91 15.07 5.06
CA GLY A 148 21.61 16.21 5.93
C GLY A 148 20.13 16.57 6.07
N LEU A 149 19.19 15.80 5.48
CA LEU A 149 17.75 16.04 5.67
C LEU A 149 17.23 15.28 6.89
N GLU A 150 16.63 16.01 7.82
CA GLU A 150 15.96 15.43 8.99
C GLU A 150 14.43 15.57 8.94
N ASP A 151 13.93 16.68 8.38
CA ASP A 151 12.50 16.96 8.28
C ASP A 151 11.77 15.92 7.41
N PRO A 152 10.71 15.25 7.93
CA PRO A 152 9.96 14.22 7.20
C PRO A 152 9.42 14.67 5.84
N GLU A 153 8.88 15.89 5.76
CA GLU A 153 8.31 16.43 4.53
C GLU A 153 9.41 16.75 3.50
N ALA A 154 10.56 17.27 3.94
CA ALA A 154 11.74 17.44 3.11
C ALA A 154 12.25 16.10 2.56
N LYS A 155 12.30 15.04 3.40
CA LYS A 155 12.66 13.68 2.97
C LYS A 155 11.69 13.16 1.89
N ARG A 156 10.37 13.29 2.12
CA ARG A 156 9.32 12.89 1.16
C ARG A 156 9.48 13.60 -0.19
N LYS A 157 9.67 14.93 -0.17
CA LYS A 157 9.88 15.73 -1.38
C LYS A 157 11.17 15.34 -2.12
N ALA A 158 12.26 15.14 -1.39
CA ALA A 158 13.53 14.73 -1.99
C ALA A 158 13.42 13.37 -2.68
N ILE A 159 12.83 12.38 -2.02
CA ILE A 159 12.61 11.03 -2.57
C ILE A 159 11.70 11.10 -3.80
N GLY A 160 10.56 11.81 -3.71
CA GLY A 160 9.64 11.98 -4.83
C GLY A 160 10.31 12.61 -6.05
N ARG A 161 11.04 13.71 -5.86
CA ARG A 161 11.79 14.38 -6.93
C ARG A 161 12.84 13.47 -7.55
N THR A 162 13.68 12.82 -6.75
CA THR A 162 14.75 11.95 -7.26
C THR A 162 14.20 10.73 -7.98
N PHE A 163 13.08 10.16 -7.51
CA PHE A 163 12.38 9.10 -8.22
C PHE A 163 11.90 9.55 -9.60
N ILE A 164 11.25 10.72 -9.68
CA ILE A 164 10.79 11.32 -10.94
C ILE A 164 11.96 11.52 -11.91
N GLU A 165 13.09 12.04 -11.45
CA GLU A 165 14.29 12.26 -12.26
C GLU A 165 14.84 10.94 -12.82
N VAL A 166 15.01 9.93 -11.97
CA VAL A 166 15.51 8.61 -12.39
C VAL A 166 14.55 7.93 -13.36
N PHE A 167 13.24 7.98 -13.07
CA PHE A 167 12.23 7.37 -13.93
C PHE A 167 12.17 8.06 -15.30
N ASP A 168 12.18 9.40 -15.34
CA ASP A 168 12.18 10.20 -16.58
C ASP A 168 13.43 9.91 -17.43
N GLU A 169 14.62 9.85 -16.81
CA GLU A 169 15.87 9.46 -17.48
C GLU A 169 15.78 8.08 -18.14
N GLU A 170 15.18 7.10 -17.46
CA GLU A 170 15.09 5.73 -17.96
C GLU A 170 13.97 5.55 -18.99
N ALA A 171 12.84 6.23 -18.80
CA ALA A 171 11.71 6.19 -19.74
C ALA A 171 12.07 6.85 -21.08
N LYS A 172 12.84 7.93 -21.09
CA LYS A 172 13.34 8.58 -22.33
C LYS A 172 14.24 7.69 -23.18
N ARG A 173 14.84 6.65 -22.59
CA ARG A 173 15.66 5.67 -23.33
C ARG A 173 14.80 4.66 -24.11
N ILE A 174 13.51 4.60 -23.84
CA ILE A 174 12.55 3.72 -24.51
C ILE A 174 11.93 4.49 -25.67
N GLN A 175 12.09 3.98 -26.90
CA GLN A 175 11.66 4.69 -28.10
C GLN A 175 10.16 4.51 -28.34
N GLY A 176 9.42 5.61 -28.49
CA GLY A 176 8.01 5.58 -28.93
C GLY A 176 6.99 5.36 -27.80
N VAL A 177 7.39 5.54 -26.54
CA VAL A 177 6.47 5.58 -25.41
C VAL A 177 5.51 6.77 -25.56
N LYS A 178 4.22 6.50 -25.48
CA LYS A 178 3.16 7.54 -25.50
C LYS A 178 2.29 7.53 -24.26
N TRP A 179 2.36 6.47 -23.47
CA TRP A 179 1.50 6.26 -22.31
C TRP A 179 2.31 5.96 -21.05
N LEU A 180 1.88 6.55 -19.94
CA LEU A 180 2.29 6.23 -18.59
C LEU A 180 1.18 5.38 -17.94
N GLY A 181 1.49 4.13 -17.63
CA GLY A 181 0.64 3.29 -16.80
C GLY A 181 0.73 3.69 -15.34
N GLN A 182 -0.39 3.66 -14.63
CA GLN A 182 -0.45 3.86 -13.18
C GLN A 182 -1.41 2.87 -12.51
N GLY A 183 -1.05 2.44 -11.30
CA GLY A 183 -1.88 1.55 -10.47
C GLY A 183 -2.90 2.31 -9.61
N THR A 184 -3.32 3.50 -10.01
CA THR A 184 -4.26 4.36 -9.26
C THR A 184 -5.57 3.64 -8.99
N ILE A 185 -6.04 3.64 -7.75
CA ILE A 185 -7.28 2.97 -7.32
C ILE A 185 -8.39 3.99 -7.00
N TYR A 186 -9.63 3.52 -6.86
CA TYR A 186 -10.79 4.38 -6.65
C TYR A 186 -10.68 5.32 -5.42
N PRO A 187 -10.17 4.87 -4.26
CA PRO A 187 -9.88 5.78 -3.14
C PRO A 187 -8.96 6.96 -3.51
N ASP A 188 -7.94 6.74 -4.33
CA ASP A 188 -7.02 7.81 -4.76
C ASP A 188 -7.73 8.85 -5.63
N VAL A 189 -8.67 8.39 -6.47
CA VAL A 189 -9.48 9.27 -7.32
C VAL A 189 -10.40 10.15 -6.47
N ILE A 190 -11.08 9.58 -5.48
CA ILE A 190 -11.97 10.35 -4.58
C ILE A 190 -11.16 11.41 -3.81
N GLU A 191 -9.99 11.05 -3.26
CA GLU A 191 -9.11 11.97 -2.56
C GLU A 191 -8.64 13.13 -3.47
N SER A 192 -8.39 12.86 -4.75
CA SER A 192 -7.95 13.89 -5.71
C SER A 192 -9.07 14.86 -6.17
N VAL A 193 -10.33 14.42 -6.19
CA VAL A 193 -11.48 15.21 -6.64
C VAL A 193 -12.09 16.04 -5.49
N SER A 194 -11.92 15.60 -4.24
CA SER A 194 -12.53 16.22 -3.05
C SER A 194 -11.81 17.49 -2.54
N VAL A 195 -10.87 18.04 -3.31
CA VAL A 195 -10.09 19.26 -2.99
C VAL A 195 -10.89 20.57 -3.19
N HIS A 196 -12.14 20.60 -2.72
CA HIS A 196 -12.95 21.83 -2.58
C HIS A 196 -13.30 22.16 -1.12
N GLY A 197 -12.71 21.46 -0.15
CA GLY A 197 -12.74 21.80 1.29
C GLY A 197 -11.35 22.14 1.85
N PRO A 198 -11.24 22.69 3.08
CA PRO A 198 -9.99 23.21 3.68
C PRO A 198 -9.02 22.10 4.13
N SER A 199 -8.99 20.97 3.44
CA SER A 199 -7.99 19.92 3.65
C SER A 199 -6.75 20.26 2.83
N VAL A 200 -5.74 20.75 3.55
CA VAL A 200 -4.34 20.84 3.12
C VAL A 200 -4.00 19.58 2.31
N THR A 201 -3.26 19.79 1.21
CA THR A 201 -2.67 18.84 0.27
C THR A 201 -2.08 17.58 0.94
N ILE A 202 -2.93 16.65 1.34
CA ILE A 202 -2.54 15.37 1.92
C ILE A 202 -2.52 14.37 0.77
N LYS A 203 -1.29 13.91 0.45
CA LYS A 203 -0.88 12.95 -0.60
C LYS A 203 -0.68 13.51 -2.03
N SER A 204 0.42 14.24 -2.22
CA SER A 204 1.03 14.49 -3.53
C SER A 204 1.98 13.39 -4.03
N HIS A 205 2.03 12.20 -3.40
CA HIS A 205 3.16 11.26 -3.56
C HIS A 205 2.82 9.81 -3.94
N HIS A 206 1.56 9.49 -4.27
CA HIS A 206 1.22 8.13 -4.78
C HIS A 206 0.99 8.10 -6.29
N ASN A 207 0.47 9.19 -6.84
CA ASN A 207 0.46 9.42 -8.27
C ASN A 207 1.72 10.20 -8.64
N VAL A 208 2.26 9.92 -9.82
CA VAL A 208 3.44 10.61 -10.33
C VAL A 208 3.04 12.03 -10.78
N GLY A 209 2.47 12.80 -9.85
CA GLY A 209 1.76 14.06 -10.08
C GLY A 209 2.73 15.10 -10.62
N GLY A 210 2.60 15.40 -11.91
CA GLY A 210 3.46 16.32 -12.66
C GLY A 210 4.41 15.64 -13.67
N LEU A 211 4.58 14.32 -13.59
CA LEU A 211 5.42 13.57 -14.53
C LEU A 211 4.79 13.40 -15.93
N PRO A 212 3.45 13.18 -16.07
CA PRO A 212 2.80 13.14 -17.39
C PRO A 212 2.97 14.44 -18.18
N GLU A 213 2.77 15.60 -17.54
CA GLU A 213 2.90 16.91 -18.18
C GLU A 213 4.34 17.20 -18.59
N ARG A 214 5.31 16.88 -17.71
CA ARG A 214 6.74 17.07 -17.99
C ARG A 214 7.26 16.14 -19.09
N MET A 215 6.66 14.96 -19.26
CA MET A 215 7.08 13.95 -20.23
C MET A 215 6.23 13.90 -21.51
N ASN A 216 5.17 14.71 -21.60
CA ASN A 216 4.20 14.69 -22.71
C ASN A 216 3.61 13.28 -22.96
N LEU A 217 3.32 12.54 -21.87
CA LEU A 217 2.74 11.20 -21.90
C LEU A 217 1.25 11.26 -21.54
N LYS A 218 0.45 10.42 -22.20
CA LYS A 218 -0.95 10.18 -21.80
C LYS A 218 -0.98 9.21 -20.63
N VAL A 219 -1.98 9.29 -19.76
CA VAL A 219 -2.11 8.41 -18.58
C VAL A 219 -3.10 7.28 -18.85
N VAL A 220 -2.77 6.06 -18.41
CA VAL A 220 -3.68 4.91 -18.40
C VAL A 220 -3.73 4.28 -17.00
N GLU A 221 -4.92 4.21 -16.42
CA GLU A 221 -5.17 3.79 -15.04
C GLU A 221 -6.20 2.64 -15.00
N PRO A 222 -5.75 1.38 -15.21
CA PRO A 222 -6.68 0.24 -15.31
C PRO A 222 -7.40 -0.11 -14.01
N LEU A 223 -6.95 0.41 -12.85
CA LEU A 223 -7.51 0.09 -11.54
C LEU A 223 -8.39 1.21 -10.96
N ARG A 224 -8.62 2.29 -11.71
CA ARG A 224 -9.24 3.54 -11.21
C ARG A 224 -10.64 3.39 -10.62
N SER A 225 -11.33 2.28 -10.90
CA SER A 225 -12.68 1.99 -10.43
C SER A 225 -12.73 0.94 -9.30
N LEU A 226 -11.58 0.45 -8.84
CA LEU A 226 -11.51 -0.63 -7.86
C LEU A 226 -11.10 -0.15 -6.47
N PHE A 227 -11.64 -0.81 -5.45
CA PHE A 227 -11.13 -0.77 -4.08
C PHE A 227 -9.98 -1.75 -3.85
N LYS A 228 -9.27 -1.60 -2.72
CA LYS A 228 -8.05 -2.37 -2.43
C LYS A 228 -8.28 -3.87 -2.34
N ASP A 229 -9.41 -4.29 -1.79
CA ASP A 229 -9.83 -5.68 -1.70
C ASP A 229 -10.19 -6.26 -3.09
N GLU A 230 -10.81 -5.45 -3.95
CA GLU A 230 -11.08 -5.80 -5.35
C GLU A 230 -9.80 -5.99 -6.15
N VAL A 231 -8.82 -5.09 -6.00
CA VAL A 231 -7.50 -5.24 -6.64
C VAL A 231 -6.85 -6.57 -6.24
N ARG A 232 -6.95 -6.98 -4.96
CA ARG A 232 -6.46 -8.30 -4.53
C ARG A 232 -7.21 -9.45 -5.18
N ARG A 233 -8.54 -9.37 -5.32
CA ARG A 233 -9.36 -10.39 -6.02
C ARG A 233 -9.03 -10.48 -7.51
N VAL A 234 -8.84 -9.35 -8.17
CA VAL A 234 -8.40 -9.26 -9.57
C VAL A 234 -7.01 -9.84 -9.73
N GLY A 235 -6.07 -9.49 -8.85
CA GLY A 235 -4.72 -10.07 -8.84
C GLY A 235 -4.72 -11.58 -8.68
N LYS A 236 -5.56 -12.12 -7.78
CA LYS A 236 -5.73 -13.58 -7.65
C LYS A 236 -6.26 -14.22 -8.93
N THR A 237 -7.19 -13.57 -9.61
CA THR A 237 -7.77 -14.05 -10.89
C THR A 237 -6.73 -14.02 -12.02
N LEU A 238 -5.81 -13.06 -12.00
CA LEU A 238 -4.68 -12.96 -12.93
C LEU A 238 -3.53 -13.95 -12.62
N GLY A 239 -3.64 -14.73 -11.55
CA GLY A 239 -2.62 -15.71 -11.16
C GLY A 239 -1.39 -15.11 -10.49
N LEU A 240 -1.49 -13.91 -9.89
CA LEU A 240 -0.39 -13.36 -9.09
C LEU A 240 -0.10 -14.26 -7.88
N ASP A 241 1.17 -14.36 -7.53
CA ASP A 241 1.63 -15.08 -6.34
C ASP A 241 0.88 -14.58 -5.08
N PRO A 242 0.26 -15.48 -4.29
CA PRO A 242 -0.33 -15.14 -3.01
C PRO A 242 0.61 -14.35 -2.08
N ALA A 243 1.92 -14.61 -2.15
CA ALA A 243 2.92 -13.88 -1.38
C ALA A 243 3.04 -12.40 -1.79
N ILE A 244 2.74 -12.04 -3.05
CA ILE A 244 2.68 -10.63 -3.48
C ILE A 244 1.37 -10.00 -2.98
N LEU A 245 0.25 -10.70 -3.16
CA LEU A 245 -1.08 -10.21 -2.79
C LEU A 245 -1.23 -10.03 -1.27
N GLY A 246 -0.59 -10.90 -0.48
CA GLY A 246 -0.62 -10.90 0.98
C GLY A 246 0.38 -9.97 1.65
N ARG A 247 1.25 -9.27 0.91
CA ARG A 247 2.21 -8.33 1.51
C ARG A 247 1.49 -7.22 2.26
N HIS A 248 2.03 -6.91 3.43
CA HIS A 248 1.71 -5.67 4.13
C HIS A 248 2.00 -4.47 3.24
N PRO A 249 1.19 -3.40 3.31
CA PRO A 249 1.50 -2.13 2.68
C PRO A 249 2.91 -1.66 3.05
N PHE A 250 3.63 -1.11 2.08
CA PHE A 250 4.94 -0.50 2.27
C PHE A 250 4.91 0.92 1.73
N PRO A 251 5.35 1.94 2.51
CA PRO A 251 5.24 3.33 2.10
C PRO A 251 6.15 3.63 0.89
N GLY A 252 5.74 4.57 0.04
CA GLY A 252 6.54 5.00 -1.12
C GLY A 252 7.94 5.50 -0.75
N PRO A 253 8.09 6.35 0.30
CA PRO A 253 9.40 6.71 0.87
C PRO A 253 10.18 5.56 1.51
N GLY A 254 9.58 4.37 1.63
CA GLY A 254 10.17 3.18 2.21
C GLY A 254 10.68 3.40 3.64
N LEU A 255 11.89 2.92 3.90
CA LEU A 255 12.54 3.02 5.20
C LEU A 255 12.90 4.46 5.61
N ALA A 256 12.84 5.46 4.71
CA ALA A 256 13.20 6.83 5.06
C ALA A 256 12.27 7.49 6.08
N ILE A 257 11.01 7.06 6.16
CA ILE A 257 10.05 7.51 7.18
C ILE A 257 10.00 6.58 8.40
N ARG A 258 10.86 5.56 8.41
CA ARG A 258 11.06 4.64 9.53
C ARG A 258 12.43 4.82 10.18
N ILE A 259 13.24 5.73 9.68
CA ILE A 259 14.50 6.15 10.29
C ILE A 259 14.31 7.60 10.67
N LEU A 260 14.19 7.85 11.97
CA LEU A 260 13.98 9.20 12.46
C LEU A 260 15.23 10.05 12.30
N GLY A 261 15.04 11.27 11.81
CA GLY A 261 16.12 12.19 11.47
C GLY A 261 16.86 11.80 10.19
N GLU A 262 18.18 12.05 10.16
CA GLU A 262 19.00 11.89 8.96
C GLU A 262 19.11 10.42 8.49
N ILE A 263 19.01 10.22 7.17
CA ILE A 263 19.13 8.93 6.50
C ILE A 263 20.57 8.69 6.03
N THR A 264 21.16 7.57 6.45
CA THR A 264 22.47 7.12 5.96
C THR A 264 22.42 5.64 5.57
N ALA A 265 23.30 5.22 4.65
CA ALA A 265 23.37 3.82 4.22
C ALA A 265 23.60 2.85 5.41
N ALA A 266 24.37 3.27 6.42
CA ALA A 266 24.58 2.47 7.63
C ALA A 266 23.30 2.30 8.46
N LYS A 267 22.52 3.39 8.67
CA LYS A 267 21.24 3.33 9.38
C LYS A 267 20.22 2.48 8.62
N VAL A 268 20.17 2.59 7.29
CA VAL A 268 19.33 1.76 6.43
C VAL A 268 19.67 0.29 6.59
N ALA A 269 20.96 -0.07 6.51
CA ALA A 269 21.40 -1.46 6.65
C ALA A 269 21.01 -2.05 8.02
N VAL A 270 21.19 -1.29 9.11
CA VAL A 270 20.76 -1.69 10.45
C VAL A 270 19.26 -1.93 10.48
N LEU A 271 18.45 -0.97 10.01
CA LEU A 271 16.99 -1.10 10.04
C LEU A 271 16.49 -2.26 9.15
N GLN A 272 17.13 -2.51 8.01
CA GLN A 272 16.82 -3.64 7.14
C GLN A 272 17.00 -4.99 7.85
N GLU A 273 18.03 -5.15 8.66
CA GLU A 273 18.24 -6.37 9.46
C GLU A 273 17.17 -6.53 10.56
N VAL A 274 16.88 -5.44 11.28
CA VAL A 274 15.85 -5.43 12.34
C VAL A 274 14.47 -5.78 11.78
N ASP A 275 14.07 -5.09 10.71
CA ASP A 275 12.79 -5.30 10.03
C ASP A 275 12.71 -6.74 9.49
N HIS A 276 13.79 -7.26 8.90
CA HIS A 276 13.84 -8.63 8.42
C HIS A 276 13.59 -9.66 9.54
N ILE A 277 14.26 -9.52 10.69
CA ILE A 277 14.05 -10.42 11.85
C ILE A 277 12.61 -10.36 12.33
N PHE A 278 12.04 -9.14 12.46
CA PHE A 278 10.68 -8.98 12.95
C PHE A 278 9.64 -9.57 11.99
N ILE A 279 9.72 -9.24 10.70
CA ILE A 279 8.80 -9.72 9.67
C ILE A 279 8.92 -11.23 9.48
N GLN A 280 10.13 -11.79 9.46
CA GLN A 280 10.33 -13.24 9.37
C GLN A 280 9.77 -13.93 10.62
N GLY A 281 10.01 -13.37 11.80
CA GLY A 281 9.44 -13.86 13.05
C GLY A 281 7.92 -13.95 13.02
N LEU A 282 7.24 -12.90 12.52
CA LEU A 282 5.78 -12.91 12.35
C LEU A 282 5.31 -14.02 11.41
N ARG A 283 6.04 -14.28 10.32
CA ARG A 283 5.73 -15.37 9.38
C ARG A 283 5.90 -16.73 10.03
N ASP A 284 7.03 -16.95 10.70
CA ASP A 284 7.36 -18.23 11.35
C ASP A 284 6.38 -18.56 12.48
N ALA A 285 5.81 -17.54 13.13
CA ALA A 285 4.81 -17.69 14.17
C ALA A 285 3.35 -17.78 13.66
N GLY A 286 3.12 -17.69 12.34
CA GLY A 286 1.77 -17.64 11.76
C GLY A 286 0.96 -16.39 12.13
N LEU A 287 1.64 -15.31 12.54
CA LEU A 287 1.05 -14.04 12.95
C LEU A 287 0.98 -13.01 11.82
N TYR A 288 1.77 -13.19 10.74
CA TYR A 288 1.90 -12.21 9.66
C TYR A 288 0.55 -11.82 9.03
N ASP A 289 -0.30 -12.80 8.73
CA ASP A 289 -1.60 -12.58 8.09
C ASP A 289 -2.68 -12.07 9.07
N GLN A 290 -2.40 -12.10 10.38
CA GLN A 290 -3.28 -11.54 11.42
C GLN A 290 -3.02 -10.05 11.67
N VAL A 291 -1.92 -9.53 11.12
CA VAL A 291 -1.51 -8.13 11.24
C VAL A 291 -1.75 -7.44 9.90
N TRP A 292 -2.31 -6.24 9.92
CA TRP A 292 -2.57 -5.47 8.70
C TRP A 292 -1.29 -4.86 8.14
N GLN A 293 -0.48 -4.27 9.02
CA GLN A 293 0.86 -3.77 8.69
C GLN A 293 1.80 -3.92 9.89
N ALA A 294 3.01 -4.41 9.61
CA ALA A 294 4.10 -4.46 10.57
C ALA A 294 5.39 -3.85 10.00
N GLY A 295 6.24 -3.33 10.89
CA GLY A 295 7.58 -2.87 10.56
C GLY A 295 8.37 -2.41 11.79
N ALA A 296 9.65 -2.13 11.59
CA ALA A 296 10.51 -1.53 12.61
C ALA A 296 10.79 -0.04 12.32
N ILE A 297 11.03 0.74 13.38
CA ILE A 297 11.43 2.15 13.36
C ILE A 297 12.77 2.29 14.09
N LEU A 298 13.76 2.94 13.46
CA LEU A 298 15.04 3.28 14.07
C LEU A 298 14.95 4.65 14.75
N LEU A 299 15.21 4.68 16.06
CA LEU A 299 15.10 5.89 16.88
C LEU A 299 16.43 6.66 16.91
N PRO A 300 16.41 8.01 17.00
CA PRO A 300 17.62 8.83 17.05
C PRO A 300 18.13 8.96 18.49
N VAL A 301 17.95 7.90 19.30
CA VAL A 301 18.36 7.84 20.69
C VAL A 301 19.31 6.67 20.89
N ARG A 302 20.31 6.90 21.73
CA ARG A 302 21.25 5.86 22.15
C ARG A 302 20.95 5.40 23.56
N SER A 303 21.15 4.12 23.81
CA SER A 303 20.93 3.52 25.11
C SER A 303 22.14 2.76 25.60
N VAL A 304 22.29 2.70 26.92
CA VAL A 304 23.31 1.84 27.53
C VAL A 304 22.79 0.40 27.54
N GLY A 305 23.65 -0.52 27.12
CA GLY A 305 23.43 -1.95 27.18
C GLY A 305 24.66 -2.66 27.73
N VAL A 306 24.48 -3.94 28.05
CA VAL A 306 25.57 -4.85 28.35
C VAL A 306 25.40 -6.01 27.38
N MET A 307 26.36 -6.18 26.47
CA MET A 307 26.37 -7.26 25.48
C MET A 307 27.67 -8.04 25.64
N GLY A 308 27.57 -9.30 26.08
CA GLY A 308 28.72 -10.01 26.64
C GLY A 308 29.19 -9.36 27.95
N ASP A 309 30.50 -9.12 28.07
CA ASP A 309 31.12 -8.48 29.24
C ASP A 309 31.40 -6.98 29.06
N GLU A 310 31.02 -6.40 27.91
CA GLU A 310 31.30 -5.00 27.57
C GLU A 310 30.05 -4.10 27.63
N ARG A 311 30.27 -2.85 28.03
CA ARG A 311 29.23 -1.81 27.98
C ARG A 311 29.09 -1.31 26.56
N THR A 312 27.85 -1.25 26.07
CA THR A 312 27.53 -0.75 24.73
C THR A 312 26.72 0.53 24.81
N TYR A 313 26.88 1.39 23.81
CA TYR A 313 26.07 2.61 23.63
C TYR A 313 25.57 2.69 22.19
N GLU A 314 24.46 1.99 21.94
CA GLU A 314 23.92 1.74 20.60
C GLU A 314 22.49 2.26 20.45
N ASN A 315 21.91 2.14 19.26
CA ASN A 315 20.58 2.69 18.97
C ASN A 315 19.47 1.88 19.63
N ALA A 316 18.32 2.52 19.80
CA ALA A 316 17.06 1.85 20.12
C ALA A 316 16.18 1.71 18.87
N VAL A 317 15.37 0.66 18.82
CA VAL A 317 14.37 0.44 17.77
C VAL A 317 12.99 0.23 18.36
N ALA A 318 11.96 0.73 17.67
CA ALA A 318 10.57 0.46 17.99
C ALA A 318 9.98 -0.54 16.98
N LEU A 319 9.34 -1.59 17.49
CA LEU A 319 8.53 -2.49 16.69
C LEU A 319 7.10 -1.94 16.62
N ARG A 320 6.51 -1.94 15.42
CA ARG A 320 5.16 -1.46 15.17
C ARG A 320 4.37 -2.53 14.43
N ALA A 321 3.23 -2.93 14.98
CA ALA A 321 2.27 -3.80 14.31
C ALA A 321 0.86 -3.30 14.62
N VAL A 322 0.02 -3.17 13.58
CA VAL A 322 -1.34 -2.64 13.70
C VAL A 322 -2.35 -3.52 13.01
N SER A 323 -3.56 -3.55 13.56
CA SER A 323 -4.76 -4.14 12.97
C SER A 323 -5.66 -3.01 12.48
N SER A 324 -6.11 -3.10 11.23
CA SER A 324 -6.96 -2.10 10.59
C SER A 324 -7.78 -2.73 9.46
N THR A 325 -8.91 -2.12 9.14
CA THR A 325 -9.74 -2.46 7.97
C THR A 325 -9.38 -1.63 6.74
N ASP A 326 -9.07 -0.34 6.93
CA ASP A 326 -8.93 0.66 5.86
C ASP A 326 -7.72 1.60 6.02
N GLY A 327 -6.97 1.48 7.12
CA GLY A 327 -5.85 2.36 7.47
C GLY A 327 -6.27 3.73 8.02
N MET A 328 -7.56 4.06 8.10
CA MET A 328 -8.06 5.33 8.66
C MET A 328 -8.10 5.26 10.19
N THR A 329 -8.58 4.16 10.75
CA THR A 329 -8.47 3.82 12.18
C THR A 329 -7.66 2.54 12.32
N ALA A 330 -6.82 2.47 13.35
CA ALA A 330 -6.00 1.28 13.57
C ALA A 330 -5.72 1.09 15.05
N ASP A 331 -5.78 -0.15 15.51
CA ASP A 331 -5.34 -0.51 16.86
C ASP A 331 -3.98 -1.20 16.81
N TRP A 332 -3.19 -1.10 17.87
CA TRP A 332 -1.93 -1.81 17.96
C TRP A 332 -2.19 -3.30 18.19
N CYS A 333 -1.39 -4.19 17.59
CA CYS A 333 -1.64 -5.61 17.73
C CYS A 333 -1.20 -6.12 19.11
N HIS A 334 -2.05 -6.88 19.79
CA HIS A 334 -1.71 -7.57 21.04
C HIS A 334 -0.87 -8.83 20.74
N LEU A 335 0.35 -8.64 20.25
CA LEU A 335 1.27 -9.74 19.94
C LEU A 335 1.65 -10.50 21.23
N PRO A 336 1.78 -11.84 21.20
CA PRO A 336 2.11 -12.61 22.39
C PRO A 336 3.41 -12.14 23.04
N TYR A 337 3.43 -12.01 24.37
CA TYR A 337 4.62 -11.53 25.09
C TYR A 337 5.85 -12.41 24.86
N GLU A 338 5.67 -13.74 24.81
CA GLU A 338 6.75 -14.68 24.49
C GLU A 338 7.34 -14.45 23.08
N PHE A 339 6.47 -14.11 22.12
CA PHE A 339 6.91 -13.74 20.78
C PHE A 339 7.73 -12.44 20.81
N LEU A 340 7.23 -11.39 21.47
CA LEU A 340 7.93 -10.11 21.59
C LEU A 340 9.29 -10.26 22.29
N ALA A 341 9.35 -11.05 23.37
CA ALA A 341 10.59 -11.33 24.09
C ALA A 341 11.62 -12.03 23.21
N ARG A 342 11.21 -13.05 22.45
CA ARG A 342 12.08 -13.75 21.50
C ARG A 342 12.61 -12.82 20.41
N ILE A 343 11.74 -12.03 19.78
CA ILE A 343 12.14 -11.10 18.71
C ILE A 343 13.08 -10.01 19.24
N SER A 344 12.79 -9.47 20.42
CA SER A 344 13.67 -8.52 21.11
C SER A 344 15.08 -9.09 21.29
N ASN A 345 15.17 -10.32 21.84
CA ASN A 345 16.45 -11.00 22.04
C ASN A 345 17.17 -11.29 20.71
N ASP A 346 16.45 -11.73 19.69
CA ASP A 346 17.03 -12.00 18.37
C ASP A 346 17.61 -10.73 17.74
N ILE A 347 16.89 -9.60 17.81
CA ILE A 347 17.36 -8.31 17.30
C ILE A 347 18.63 -7.88 18.04
N ILE A 348 18.62 -7.85 19.37
CA ILE A 348 19.75 -7.37 20.18
C ILE A 348 21.00 -8.23 19.94
N ASN A 349 20.83 -9.56 19.83
CA ASN A 349 21.98 -10.46 19.69
C ASN A 349 22.54 -10.54 18.25
N LYS A 350 21.70 -10.31 17.23
CA LYS A 350 22.09 -10.52 15.82
C LYS A 350 22.40 -9.21 15.08
N VAL A 351 21.85 -8.08 15.53
CA VAL A 351 22.01 -6.79 14.84
C VAL A 351 22.97 -5.89 15.60
N ARG A 352 24.20 -5.77 15.10
CA ARG A 352 25.17 -4.81 15.64
C ARG A 352 24.67 -3.38 15.43
N GLY A 353 24.73 -2.55 16.47
CA GLY A 353 24.26 -1.17 16.43
C GLY A 353 22.86 -0.97 17.02
N VAL A 354 22.23 -2.01 17.57
CA VAL A 354 20.97 -1.97 18.32
C VAL A 354 21.11 -2.74 19.63
N ASN A 355 20.83 -2.08 20.76
CA ASN A 355 20.87 -2.73 22.07
C ASN A 355 19.60 -2.57 22.90
N ARG A 356 18.55 -2.00 22.30
CA ARG A 356 17.26 -1.82 22.95
C ARG A 356 16.13 -1.92 21.95
N VAL A 357 15.10 -2.68 22.31
CA VAL A 357 13.88 -2.85 21.53
C VAL A 357 12.69 -2.42 22.37
N VAL A 358 11.79 -1.64 21.79
CA VAL A 358 10.51 -1.25 22.38
C VAL A 358 9.37 -1.65 21.43
N TYR A 359 8.14 -1.69 21.94
CA TYR A 359 6.94 -1.98 21.15
C TYR A 359 5.94 -0.83 21.26
N ASP A 360 5.42 -0.37 20.13
CA ASP A 360 4.48 0.75 20.07
C ASP A 360 3.04 0.30 20.34
N ILE A 361 2.51 0.76 21.47
CA ILE A 361 1.16 0.46 21.99
C ILE A 361 0.18 1.62 21.79
N SER A 362 0.43 2.52 20.83
CA SER A 362 -0.40 3.69 20.56
C SER A 362 -1.39 3.40 19.44
N SER A 363 -2.69 3.54 19.67
CA SER A 363 -3.72 3.42 18.62
C SER A 363 -3.78 4.67 17.74
N LYS A 364 -4.37 4.54 16.55
CA LYS A 364 -4.70 5.64 15.64
C LYS A 364 -6.21 5.88 15.68
N PRO A 365 -6.69 7.05 16.15
CA PRO A 365 -5.96 8.16 16.83
C PRO A 365 -5.57 7.84 18.30
N PRO A 366 -4.68 8.61 18.97
CA PRO A 366 -4.10 9.91 18.55
C PRO A 366 -2.83 9.81 17.71
N ALA A 367 -2.21 8.63 17.62
CA ALA A 367 -0.99 8.44 16.84
C ALA A 367 -1.29 8.15 15.35
N THR A 368 -0.24 7.97 14.56
CA THR A 368 -0.30 7.45 13.19
C THR A 368 0.29 6.03 13.12
N ILE A 369 0.16 5.36 11.97
CA ILE A 369 0.75 4.02 11.77
C ILE A 369 2.28 4.15 11.61
N GLU A 370 2.71 4.98 10.66
CA GLU A 370 4.11 5.38 10.50
C GLU A 370 4.45 6.51 11.48
N TRP A 371 5.73 6.64 11.84
CA TRP A 371 6.20 7.64 12.81
C TRP A 371 6.60 8.98 12.17
N GLU A 372 6.70 9.03 10.83
CA GLU A 372 7.00 10.21 10.01
C GLU A 372 6.23 10.15 8.67
#